data_AF-A0A399SWX0-F1
#
_entry.id   AF-A0A399SWX0-F1
#
_cell.length_a   1.000
_cell.length_b   1.000
_cell.length_c   1.000
_cell.angle_alpha   90.00
_cell.angle_beta   90.00
_cell.angle_gamma   90.00
#
_symmetry.space_group_name_H-M   'P 1'
#
loop_
_entity.id
_entity.type
_entity.pdbx_description
1 polymer ?
#
loop_
_entity_poly.entity_id
_entity_poly.type
_entity_poly.pdbx_seq_one_letter_code
_entity_poly.pdbx_strand_id
1 'polypeptide(L)'
;MGQAYSYQCDHCGYEENFNQGHGFLVHSQPLRDYLKQPLQIFHYKTHRLLQKLAQENRPLFLKAGFQIYKCPHCKTLHDKIEVTVYDDDEVVHKTEFRCNQCKSRLKLTNIHRLKKAICPKCHRRTFHRNHTYLALWD
;
A
#
# COMPACT_ATOMS: atom_id res chain seq x y z
N MET A 1 -13.48 -3.64 -3.84
CA MET A 1 -13.95 -2.86 -2.68
C MET A 1 -12.78 -2.36 -1.85
N GLY A 2 -12.67 -1.05 -1.75
CA GLY A 2 -11.73 -0.36 -0.89
C GLY A 2 -12.32 0.92 -0.31
N GLN A 3 -11.56 1.53 0.59
CA GLN A 3 -11.93 2.70 1.35
C GLN A 3 -10.80 3.72 1.27
N ALA A 4 -11.16 4.99 1.13
CA ALA A 4 -10.24 6.11 1.28
C ALA A 4 -10.51 6.82 2.60
N TYR A 5 -9.46 7.02 3.39
CA TYR A 5 -9.51 7.66 4.69
C TYR A 5 -8.83 9.03 4.64
N SER A 6 -9.59 10.08 4.89
CA SER A 6 -9.03 11.43 5.01
C SER A 6 -8.37 11.63 6.38
N TYR A 7 -7.18 12.22 6.38
CA TYR A 7 -6.45 12.63 7.58
C TYR A 7 -6.11 14.11 7.49
N GLN A 8 -6.20 14.81 8.63
CA GLN A 8 -5.92 16.24 8.76
C GLN A 8 -5.01 16.51 9.96
N CYS A 9 -4.19 17.55 9.85
CA CYS A 9 -3.29 18.00 10.93
C CYS A 9 -3.87 19.21 11.67
N ASP A 10 -4.12 19.07 12.98
CA ASP A 10 -4.63 20.17 13.84
C ASP A 10 -3.70 21.40 13.85
N HIS A 11 -2.40 21.19 13.61
CA HIS A 11 -1.39 22.25 13.76
C HIS A 11 -1.15 23.06 12.50
N CYS A 12 -1.07 22.42 11.33
CA CYS A 12 -0.70 23.09 10.08
C CYS A 12 -1.73 22.94 8.96
N GLY A 13 -2.89 22.35 9.24
CA GLY A 13 -3.98 22.16 8.27
C GLY A 13 -3.65 21.21 7.11
N TYR A 14 -2.51 20.51 7.15
CA TYR A 14 -2.16 19.55 6.10
C TYR A 14 -3.17 18.39 6.06
N GLU A 15 -3.60 18.03 4.85
CA GLU A 15 -4.51 16.94 4.59
C GLU A 15 -3.91 15.92 3.63
N GLU A 16 -4.24 14.65 3.84
CA GLU A 16 -3.83 13.54 2.98
C GLU A 16 -4.89 12.44 3.04
N ASN A 17 -5.12 11.77 1.92
CA ASN A 17 -6.01 10.61 1.84
C ASN A 17 -5.19 9.33 1.78
N PHE A 18 -5.60 8.32 2.53
CA PHE A 18 -4.97 7.00 2.52
C PHE A 18 -5.95 5.94 2.02
N ASN A 19 -5.54 5.21 0.99
CA ASN A 19 -6.35 4.15 0.41
C ASN A 19 -6.08 2.81 1.07
N GLN A 20 -7.13 2.02 1.29
CA GLN A 20 -7.04 0.62 1.71
C GLN A 20 -8.06 -0.22 0.97
N GLY A 21 -7.64 -1.32 0.36
CA GLY A 21 -8.56 -2.23 -0.32
C GLY A 21 -7.92 -2.96 -1.48
N HIS A 22 -8.67 -3.85 -2.09
CA HIS A 22 -8.22 -4.68 -3.20
C HIS A 22 -9.09 -4.45 -4.43
N GLY A 23 -8.53 -4.70 -5.61
CA GLY A 23 -9.28 -4.72 -6.86
C GLY A 23 -9.39 -3.39 -7.61
N PHE A 24 -8.90 -2.25 -7.09
CA PHE A 24 -8.99 -0.97 -7.81
C PHE A 24 -8.15 -0.93 -9.09
N LEU A 25 -6.87 -1.30 -8.96
CA LEU A 25 -5.89 -1.15 -10.02
C LEU A 25 -5.58 -2.48 -10.68
N VAL A 26 -5.51 -3.54 -9.87
CA VAL A 26 -5.19 -4.89 -10.34
C VAL A 26 -6.08 -5.87 -9.61
N HIS A 27 -6.95 -6.53 -10.37
CA HIS A 27 -7.68 -7.69 -9.89
C HIS A 27 -6.73 -8.87 -9.69
N SER A 28 -7.15 -9.78 -8.82
CA SER A 28 -6.49 -11.07 -8.66
C SER A 28 -6.46 -11.81 -10.00
N GLN A 29 -5.26 -12.15 -10.49
CA GLN A 29 -5.10 -12.75 -11.82
C GLN A 29 -3.79 -13.55 -11.93
N PRO A 30 -3.64 -14.45 -12.91
CA PRO A 30 -2.37 -15.10 -13.19
C PRO A 30 -1.27 -14.06 -13.47
N LEU A 31 -0.07 -14.30 -12.93
CA LEU A 31 1.07 -13.38 -13.07
C LEU A 31 1.39 -13.07 -14.53
N ARG A 32 1.31 -14.09 -15.39
CA ARG A 32 1.59 -13.96 -16.83
C ARG A 32 0.59 -13.05 -17.53
N ASP A 33 -0.66 -13.05 -17.10
CA ASP A 33 -1.69 -12.22 -17.73
C ASP A 33 -1.53 -10.76 -17.33
N TYR A 34 -1.14 -10.49 -16.08
CA TYR A 34 -0.72 -9.14 -15.67
C TYR A 34 0.43 -8.61 -16.54
N LEU A 35 1.47 -9.42 -16.79
CA LEU A 35 2.64 -8.99 -17.55
C LEU A 35 2.37 -8.74 -19.04
N LYS A 36 1.26 -9.25 -19.59
CA LYS A 36 0.81 -8.96 -20.96
C LYS A 36 0.07 -7.63 -21.05
N GLN A 37 -0.35 -7.05 -19.94
CA GLN A 37 -1.09 -5.78 -19.94
C GLN A 37 -0.19 -4.64 -20.41
N PRO A 38 -0.72 -3.68 -21.20
CA PRO A 38 0.09 -2.58 -21.74
C PRO A 38 0.50 -1.55 -20.66
N LEU A 39 -0.24 -1.49 -19.54
CA LEU A 39 -0.01 -0.52 -18.49
C LEU A 39 0.83 -1.10 -17.35
N GLN A 40 1.99 -0.49 -17.11
CA GLN A 40 2.82 -0.83 -15.96
C GLN A 40 2.34 -0.10 -14.69
N ILE A 41 1.42 -0.73 -13.97
CA ILE A 41 0.82 -0.16 -12.75
C ILE A 41 1.82 -0.12 -11.58
N PHE A 42 2.67 -1.14 -11.45
CA PHE A 42 3.58 -1.24 -10.31
C PHE A 42 4.91 -0.52 -10.58
N HIS A 43 5.52 -0.06 -9.49
CA HIS A 43 6.86 0.50 -9.51
C HIS A 43 7.85 -0.42 -10.23
N TYR A 44 8.79 0.14 -11.01
CA TYR A 44 9.68 -0.62 -11.90
C TYR A 44 10.45 -1.75 -11.21
N LYS A 45 10.83 -1.57 -9.93
CA LYS A 45 11.51 -2.63 -9.15
C LYS A 45 10.61 -3.85 -8.93
N THR A 46 9.35 -3.61 -8.60
CA THR A 46 8.35 -4.68 -8.44
C THR A 46 8.10 -5.33 -9.79
N HIS A 47 7.91 -4.56 -10.86
CA HIS A 47 7.70 -5.10 -12.20
C HIS A 47 8.86 -5.99 -12.68
N ARG A 48 10.11 -5.57 -12.49
CA ARG A 48 11.29 -6.40 -12.82
C ARG A 48 11.35 -7.70 -12.00
N LEU A 49 10.94 -7.66 -10.73
CA LEU A 49 10.87 -8.87 -9.90
C LEU A 49 9.79 -9.82 -10.40
N LEU A 50 8.62 -9.30 -10.75
CA LEU A 50 7.52 -10.07 -11.32
C LEU A 50 7.92 -10.74 -12.66
N GLN A 51 8.65 -10.01 -13.52
CA GLN A 51 9.20 -10.59 -14.76
C GLN A 51 10.14 -11.75 -14.48
N LYS A 52 11.01 -11.65 -13.46
CA LYS A 52 11.90 -12.75 -13.07
C LYS A 52 11.13 -13.96 -12.56
N LEU A 53 10.16 -13.77 -11.68
CA LEU A 53 9.32 -14.85 -11.16
C LEU A 53 8.56 -15.58 -12.30
N ALA A 54 8.09 -14.84 -13.30
CA ALA A 54 7.40 -15.44 -14.45
C ALA A 54 8.29 -16.35 -15.33
N GLN A 55 9.62 -16.23 -15.25
CA GLN A 55 10.56 -17.09 -15.98
C GLN A 55 10.64 -18.50 -15.41
N GLU A 56 10.23 -18.72 -14.16
CA GLU A 56 10.31 -20.02 -13.47
C GLU A 56 9.28 -21.05 -13.98
N ASN A 57 8.48 -20.67 -14.98
CA ASN A 57 7.46 -21.49 -15.62
C ASN A 57 6.35 -22.08 -14.72
N ARG A 58 6.19 -21.56 -13.50
CA ARG A 58 5.14 -21.96 -12.56
C ARG A 58 3.82 -21.21 -12.79
N PRO A 59 2.67 -21.79 -12.40
CA PRO A 59 1.36 -21.13 -12.49
C PRO A 59 1.17 -20.10 -11.35
N LEU A 60 2.02 -19.08 -11.31
CA LEU A 60 1.99 -18.08 -10.25
C LEU A 60 0.76 -17.17 -10.34
N PHE A 61 0.17 -16.87 -9.18
CA PHE A 61 -1.00 -16.03 -9.05
C PHE A 61 -0.67 -14.72 -8.35
N LEU A 62 -1.13 -13.60 -8.91
CA LEU A 62 -0.84 -12.25 -8.44
C LEU A 62 -2.08 -11.67 -7.74
N LYS A 63 -1.90 -11.17 -6.53
CA LYS A 63 -2.88 -10.32 -5.83
C LYS A 63 -2.24 -8.98 -5.49
N ALA A 64 -2.99 -7.91 -5.66
CA ALA A 64 -2.55 -6.58 -5.28
C ALA A 64 -3.65 -5.80 -4.54
N GLY A 65 -3.24 -4.84 -3.74
CA GLY A 65 -4.15 -3.95 -3.05
C GLY A 65 -3.45 -2.79 -2.38
N PHE A 66 -4.21 -1.72 -2.14
CA PHE A 66 -3.75 -0.63 -1.30
C PHE A 66 -3.77 -1.08 0.16
N GLN A 67 -2.65 -0.86 0.84
CA GLN A 67 -2.51 -1.11 2.26
C GLN A 67 -1.86 0.10 2.92
N ILE A 68 -2.24 0.33 4.18
CA ILE A 68 -1.78 1.48 4.94
C ILE A 68 -0.76 1.02 5.95
N TYR A 69 0.38 1.68 5.88
CA TYR A 69 1.56 1.37 6.63
C TYR A 69 1.93 2.52 7.55
N LYS A 70 2.51 2.20 8.70
CA LYS A 70 3.08 3.16 9.63
C LYS A 70 4.56 2.89 9.85
N CYS A 71 5.36 3.94 9.82
CA CYS A 71 6.76 3.82 10.18
C CYS A 71 6.91 3.64 11.71
N PRO A 72 7.66 2.63 12.19
CA PRO A 72 7.85 2.42 13.62
C PRO A 72 8.71 3.52 14.28
N HIS A 73 9.56 4.23 13.53
CA HIS A 73 10.39 5.31 14.07
C HIS A 73 9.76 6.69 13.85
N CYS A 74 9.52 7.08 12.59
CA CYS A 74 8.94 8.38 12.25
C CYS A 74 7.46 8.51 12.63
N LYS A 75 6.75 7.39 12.86
CA LYS A 75 5.31 7.33 13.14
C LYS A 75 4.41 8.02 12.08
N THR A 76 4.95 8.31 10.90
CA THR A 76 4.23 8.78 9.71
C THR A 76 3.49 7.64 9.03
N LEU A 77 2.40 7.96 8.34
CA LEU A 77 1.59 7.03 7.55
C LEU A 77 2.04 7.02 6.09
N HIS A 78 1.81 5.90 5.43
CA HIS A 78 2.15 5.65 4.03
C HIS A 78 1.10 4.72 3.45
N ASP A 79 0.42 5.10 2.37
CA ASP A 79 -0.28 4.13 1.54
C ASP A 79 0.68 3.54 0.51
N LYS A 80 0.53 2.24 0.27
CA LYS A 80 1.37 1.48 -0.65
C LYS A 80 0.52 0.43 -1.36
N ILE A 81 0.82 0.22 -2.64
CA ILE A 81 0.28 -0.91 -3.39
C ILE A 81 1.10 -2.13 -2.99
N GLU A 82 0.54 -2.94 -2.09
CA GLU A 82 1.09 -4.23 -1.72
C GLU A 82 0.81 -5.24 -2.83
N VAL A 83 1.86 -5.94 -3.28
CA VAL A 83 1.77 -7.03 -4.23
C VAL A 83 2.19 -8.31 -3.54
N THR A 84 1.33 -9.32 -3.60
CA THR A 84 1.61 -10.67 -3.13
C THR A 84 1.49 -11.64 -4.30
N VAL A 85 2.51 -12.48 -4.46
CA VAL A 85 2.55 -13.54 -5.47
C VAL A 85 2.46 -14.87 -4.75
N TYR A 86 1.61 -15.75 -5.27
CA TYR A 86 1.34 -17.07 -4.75
C TYR A 86 1.77 -18.14 -5.76
N ASP A 87 2.26 -19.26 -5.25
CA ASP A 87 2.37 -20.54 -5.95
C ASP A 87 1.35 -21.46 -5.27
N ASP A 88 0.23 -21.70 -5.95
CA ASP A 88 -1.01 -22.21 -5.34
C ASP A 88 -1.43 -21.38 -4.10
N ASP A 89 -1.26 -21.92 -2.89
CA ASP A 89 -1.59 -21.26 -1.62
C ASP A 89 -0.36 -20.69 -0.88
N GLU A 90 0.85 -20.97 -1.36
CA GLU A 90 2.09 -20.53 -0.71
C GLU A 90 2.52 -19.14 -1.20
N VAL A 91 2.87 -18.27 -0.25
CA VAL A 91 3.37 -16.93 -0.57
C VAL A 91 4.84 -17.02 -0.98
N VAL A 92 5.09 -16.92 -2.30
CA VAL A 92 6.47 -16.87 -2.83
C VAL A 92 7.07 -15.48 -2.78
N HIS A 93 6.23 -14.44 -2.86
CA HIS A 93 6.68 -13.07 -2.73
C HIS A 93 5.63 -12.18 -2.09
N LYS A 94 6.10 -11.28 -1.22
CA LYS A 94 5.31 -10.17 -0.71
C LYS A 94 6.16 -8.91 -0.73
N THR A 95 5.65 -7.83 -1.32
CA THR A 95 6.37 -6.57 -1.36
C THR A 95 6.57 -6.01 0.04
N GLU A 96 7.79 -5.52 0.30
CA GLU A 96 8.13 -4.85 1.54
C GLU A 96 8.51 -3.39 1.27
N PHE A 97 8.15 -2.51 2.20
CA PHE A 97 8.35 -1.07 2.05
C PHE A 97 9.24 -0.52 3.16
N ARG A 98 10.01 0.51 2.83
CA ARG A 98 10.85 1.26 3.78
C ARG A 98 10.39 2.71 3.83
N CYS A 99 10.51 3.32 5.00
CA CYS A 99 10.23 4.74 5.19
C CYS A 99 11.22 5.57 4.37
N ASN A 100 10.74 6.55 3.61
CA ASN A 100 11.63 7.40 2.81
C ASN A 100 12.56 8.26 3.67
N GLN A 101 12.15 8.60 4.91
CA GLN A 101 12.92 9.42 5.84
C GLN A 101 13.99 8.61 6.58
N CYS A 102 13.58 7.66 7.44
CA CYS A 102 14.51 6.90 8.30
C CYS A 102 14.96 5.55 7.74
N LYS A 103 14.49 5.15 6.55
CA LYS A 103 14.79 3.87 5.89
C LYS A 103 14.38 2.60 6.65
N SER A 104 13.75 2.73 7.82
CA SER A 104 13.20 1.58 8.56
C SER A 104 12.10 0.89 7.78
N ARG A 105 11.96 -0.43 7.96
CA ARG A 105 10.84 -1.21 7.41
C ARG A 105 9.51 -0.69 7.95
N LEU A 106 8.57 -0.44 7.03
CA LEU A 106 7.22 -0.04 7.37
C LEU A 106 6.43 -1.23 7.94
N LYS A 107 5.49 -0.94 8.84
CA LYS A 107 4.62 -1.97 9.44
C LYS A 107 3.17 -1.71 9.05
N LEU A 108 2.44 -2.77 8.73
CA LEU A 108 1.01 -2.69 8.44
C LEU A 108 0.31 -2.07 9.65
N THR A 109 -0.59 -1.12 9.40
CA THR A 109 -1.29 -0.40 10.47
C THR A 109 -2.79 -0.63 10.34
N ASN A 110 -3.44 -0.92 11.47
CA ASN A 110 -4.88 -0.85 11.55
C ASN A 110 -5.29 0.63 11.68
N ILE A 111 -5.73 1.21 10.57
CA ILE A 111 -6.09 2.64 10.50
C ILE A 111 -7.33 2.97 11.34
N HIS A 112 -8.23 2.01 11.57
CA HIS A 112 -9.43 2.22 12.40
C HIS A 112 -9.10 2.39 13.89
N ARG A 113 -7.98 1.81 14.35
CA ARG A 113 -7.53 1.91 15.75
C ARG A 113 -6.55 3.06 15.98
N LEU A 114 -6.17 3.78 14.93
CA LEU A 114 -5.14 4.81 15.00
C LEU A 114 -5.75 6.17 15.39
N LYS A 115 -5.48 6.64 16.62
CA LYS A 115 -5.94 7.95 17.09
C LYS A 115 -5.21 9.12 16.44
N LYS A 116 -3.87 9.11 16.48
CA LYS A 116 -3.00 10.15 15.89
C LYS A 116 -1.71 9.54 15.32
N ALA A 117 -1.22 10.14 14.24
CA ALA A 117 0.08 9.93 13.62
C ALA A 117 0.93 11.21 13.70
N ILE A 118 2.19 11.11 13.29
CA ILE A 118 3.04 12.29 13.07
C ILE A 118 2.69 12.88 11.70
N CYS A 119 2.42 14.18 11.66
CA CYS A 119 2.19 14.90 10.42
C CYS A 119 3.47 14.89 9.57
N PRO A 120 3.41 14.49 8.28
CA PRO A 120 4.60 14.47 7.43
C PRO A 120 5.13 15.88 7.11
N LYS A 121 4.30 16.92 7.25
CA LYS A 121 4.64 18.32 6.94
C LYS A 121 5.24 19.10 8.12
N CYS A 122 4.61 19.07 9.30
CA CYS A 122 5.08 19.83 10.48
C CYS A 122 5.72 18.97 11.57
N HIS A 123 5.76 17.65 11.39
CA HIS A 123 6.35 16.68 12.31
C HIS A 123 5.75 16.64 13.73
N ARG A 124 4.62 17.31 13.96
CA ARG A 124 3.86 17.22 15.22
C ARG A 124 2.90 16.04 15.23
N ARG A 125 2.61 15.51 16.43
CA ARG A 125 1.69 14.37 16.64
C ARG A 125 0.22 14.82 16.69
N THR A 126 -0.19 15.53 15.65
CA THR A 126 -1.51 16.16 15.53
C THR A 126 -2.26 15.70 14.27
N PHE A 127 -1.72 14.70 13.56
CA PHE A 127 -2.31 14.18 12.33
C PHE A 127 -3.30 13.07 12.67
N HIS A 128 -4.57 13.27 12.37
CA HIS A 128 -5.64 12.39 12.81
C HIS A 128 -6.66 12.20 11.69
N ARG A 129 -7.46 11.14 11.81
CA ARG A 129 -8.49 10.83 10.82
C ARG A 129 -9.61 11.88 10.89
N ASN A 130 -9.95 12.46 9.75
CA ASN A 130 -11.17 13.22 9.58
C ASN A 130 -12.33 12.25 9.30
N HIS A 131 -13.30 12.18 10.22
CA HIS A 131 -14.42 11.23 10.11
C HIS A 131 -15.54 11.72 9.19
N THR A 132 -15.50 12.98 8.75
CA THR A 132 -16.51 13.59 7.90
C THR A 132 -16.46 13.05 6.46
N TYR A 133 -15.31 12.52 6.02
CA TYR A 133 -15.10 12.05 4.65
C TYR A 133 -14.60 10.60 4.64
N LEU A 134 -15.52 9.68 4.37
CA LEU A 134 -15.21 8.30 3.98
C LEU A 134 -15.72 8.09 2.56
N ALA A 135 -14.80 7.88 1.62
CA ALA A 135 -15.16 7.48 0.26
C ALA A 135 -14.96 5.97 0.10
N LEU A 136 -15.99 5.30 -0.40
CA LEU A 136 -15.94 3.89 -0.79
C LEU A 136 -15.72 3.82 -2.30
N TRP A 137 -14.97 2.82 -2.75
CA TRP A 137 -14.80 2.51 -4.15
C TRP A 137 -14.82 0.99 -4.35
N ASP A 138 -15.29 0.55 -5.52
CA ASP A 138 -15.35 -0.87 -5.87
C ASP A 138 -14.15 -1.30 -6.71
#